data_AF-A0A256WI77-F1
#
_entry.id   AF-A0A256WI77-F1
#
_cell.length_a   1.000
_cell.length_b   1.000
_cell.length_c   1.000
_cell.angle_alpha   90.00
_cell.angle_beta   90.00
_cell.angle_gamma   90.00
#
_symmetry.space_group_name_H-M   'P 1'
#
loop_
_entity.id
_entity.type
_entity.pdbx_description
1 polymer ?
#
loop_
_entity_poly.entity_id
_entity_poly.type
_entity_poly.pdbx_seq_one_letter_code
_entity_poly.pdbx_strand_id
1 'polypeptide(L)'
;PLFYYHNNSAFENKSDLYYFGDEFIVAPIVEKGQRQKDIMLPKGYWFDFYSTEIYEGNTNYKLPIVLQHIPVFVKAGSFVPMLNDFQSMDQYPEIIN
;
A
#
# COMPACT_ATOMS: atom_id res chain seq x y z
N PRO A 1 -8.51 0.41 -8.90
CA PRO A 1 -7.63 -0.64 -9.45
C PRO A 1 -6.41 -0.02 -10.12
N LEU A 2 -5.26 -0.70 -10.15
CA LEU A 2 -4.02 -0.15 -10.74
C LEU A 2 -4.18 0.24 -12.21
N PHE A 3 -5.00 -0.48 -12.99
CA PHE A 3 -5.23 -0.20 -14.41
C PHE A 3 -5.86 1.17 -14.69
N TYR A 4 -6.50 1.83 -13.72
CA TYR A 4 -7.02 3.19 -13.91
C TYR A 4 -5.91 4.22 -14.13
N TYR A 5 -4.72 3.96 -13.61
CA TYR A 5 -3.59 4.90 -13.61
C TYR A 5 -2.44 4.45 -14.51
N HIS A 6 -2.42 3.17 -14.87
CA HIS A 6 -1.34 2.57 -15.65
C HIS A 6 -1.93 1.85 -16.86
N ASN A 7 -1.76 2.47 -18.05
CA ASN A 7 -2.13 1.86 -19.32
C ASN A 7 -1.02 0.88 -19.78
N ASN A 8 -0.91 -0.24 -19.07
CA ASN A 8 0.05 -1.31 -19.33
C ASN A 8 -0.63 -2.66 -19.09
N SER A 9 -0.46 -3.59 -20.03
CA SER A 9 -1.00 -4.95 -19.98
C SER A 9 -0.61 -5.74 -18.73
N ALA A 10 0.50 -5.38 -18.08
CA ALA A 10 0.90 -5.95 -16.79
C ALA A 10 -0.15 -5.75 -15.68
N PHE A 11 -0.98 -4.70 -15.76
CA PHE A 11 -1.96 -4.33 -14.73
C PHE A 11 -3.42 -4.46 -15.16
N GLU A 12 -3.70 -4.66 -16.45
CA GLU A 12 -5.08 -4.72 -17.00
C GLU A 12 -5.97 -5.74 -16.28
N ASN A 13 -5.42 -6.91 -15.96
CA ASN A 13 -6.13 -8.00 -15.29
C ASN A 13 -5.73 -8.16 -13.81
N LYS A 14 -5.07 -7.15 -13.22
CA LYS A 14 -4.65 -7.17 -11.81
C LYS A 14 -5.67 -6.42 -10.95
N SER A 15 -6.50 -7.19 -10.25
CA SER A 15 -7.50 -6.67 -9.30
C SER A 15 -7.12 -6.89 -7.83
N ASP A 16 -5.93 -7.44 -7.58
CA ASP A 16 -5.44 -7.86 -6.26
C ASP A 16 -4.57 -6.82 -5.55
N LEU A 17 -4.31 -5.68 -6.23
CA LEU A 17 -3.68 -4.48 -5.73
C LEU A 17 -4.52 -3.24 -6.13
N TYR A 18 -4.57 -2.24 -5.26
CA TYR A 18 -5.26 -0.98 -5.55
C TYR A 18 -4.60 0.22 -4.87
N TYR A 19 -4.79 1.40 -5.47
CA TYR A 19 -4.43 2.68 -4.86
C TYR A 19 -5.42 3.09 -3.77
N PHE A 20 -4.91 3.53 -2.61
CA PHE A 20 -5.69 4.20 -1.57
C PHE A 20 -5.20 5.65 -1.45
N GLY A 21 -6.00 6.58 -1.98
CA GLY A 21 -5.48 7.90 -2.34
C GLY A 21 -4.39 7.81 -3.41
N ASP A 22 -3.55 8.83 -3.51
CA ASP A 22 -2.49 8.90 -4.53
C ASP A 22 -1.18 8.23 -4.09
N GLU A 23 -1.01 8.05 -2.78
CA GLU A 23 0.28 7.72 -2.16
C GLU A 23 0.44 6.25 -1.78
N PHE A 24 -0.65 5.53 -1.53
CA PHE A 24 -0.61 4.16 -1.06
C PHE A 24 -1.02 3.16 -2.13
N ILE A 25 -0.36 1.99 -2.12
CA ILE A 25 -0.86 0.77 -2.74
C ILE A 25 -1.11 -0.27 -1.66
N VAL A 26 -2.30 -0.88 -1.68
CA VAL A 26 -2.71 -1.93 -0.75
C VAL A 26 -2.84 -3.26 -1.49
N ALA A 27 -2.26 -4.32 -0.92
CA ALA A 27 -2.31 -5.67 -1.49
C ALA A 27 -3.02 -6.65 -0.51
N PRO A 28 -4.37 -6.66 -0.47
CA PRO A 28 -5.11 -7.44 0.51
C PRO A 28 -4.87 -8.96 0.40
N ILE A 29 -4.97 -9.64 1.53
CA ILE A 29 -4.95 -11.10 1.64
C ILE A 29 -6.38 -11.59 1.76
N VAL A 30 -6.88 -12.27 0.73
CA VAL A 30 -8.30 -12.65 0.61
C VAL A 30 -8.54 -14.16 0.68
N GLU A 31 -7.46 -14.95 0.60
CA GLU A 31 -7.53 -16.41 0.63
C GLU A 31 -7.17 -16.95 2.02
N LYS A 32 -8.00 -17.87 2.53
CA LYS A 32 -7.76 -18.51 3.83
C LYS A 32 -6.46 -19.32 3.77
N GLY A 33 -5.56 -19.05 4.71
CA GLY A 33 -4.32 -19.81 4.87
C GLY A 33 -3.23 -19.44 3.86
N GLN A 34 -3.43 -18.40 3.05
CA GLN A 34 -2.38 -17.86 2.18
C GLN A 34 -1.13 -17.53 3.01
N ARG A 35 0.05 -17.93 2.50
CA ARG A 35 1.35 -17.71 3.18
C ARG A 35 2.28 -16.77 2.43
N GLN A 36 1.97 -16.51 1.16
CA GLN A 36 2.76 -15.66 0.29
C GLN A 36 1.83 -14.81 -0.58
N LYS A 37 2.22 -13.56 -0.82
CA LYS A 37 1.56 -12.65 -1.76
C LYS A 37 2.54 -12.28 -2.86
N ASP A 38 2.16 -12.58 -4.09
CA ASP A 38 2.92 -12.19 -5.27
C ASP A 38 2.47 -10.79 -5.70
N ILE A 39 3.41 -9.86 -5.85
CA ILE A 39 3.11 -8.48 -6.21
C ILE A 39 4.02 -7.97 -7.33
N MET A 40 3.51 -6.98 -8.07
CA MET A 40 4.30 -6.09 -8.90
C MET A 40 3.79 -4.68 -8.66
N LEU A 41 4.68 -3.77 -8.24
CA LEU A 41 4.34 -2.37 -8.02
C LEU A 41 4.58 -1.57 -9.31
N PRO A 42 3.86 -0.47 -9.56
CA PRO A 42 4.13 0.40 -10.70
C PRO A 42 5.53 1.02 -10.62
N LYS A 43 6.07 1.45 -11.76
CA LYS A 43 7.38 2.12 -11.86
C LYS A 43 7.57 3.18 -10.76
N GLY A 44 8.72 3.12 -10.08
CA GLY A 44 9.09 4.02 -8.99
C GLY A 44 9.78 3.25 -7.86
N TYR A 45 10.07 3.92 -6.75
CA TYR A 45 10.44 3.25 -5.51
C TYR A 45 9.25 3.31 -4.55
N TRP A 46 9.10 2.24 -3.78
CA TRP A 46 8.01 2.06 -2.85
C TRP A 46 8.56 1.57 -1.52
N PHE A 47 8.01 2.05 -0.42
CA PHE A 47 8.40 1.66 0.92
C PHE A 47 7.32 0.79 1.53
N ASP A 48 7.66 -0.34 2.12
CA ASP A 48 6.73 -1.03 3.00
C ASP A 48 6.38 -0.11 4.17
N PHE A 49 5.08 0.08 4.40
CA PHE A 49 4.56 1.04 5.38
C PHE A 49 4.97 0.70 6.82
N TYR A 50 5.25 -0.57 7.11
CA TYR A 50 5.53 -1.06 8.46
C TYR A 50 7.03 -1.22 8.73
N SER A 51 7.78 -1.77 7.77
CA SER A 51 9.21 -2.10 7.93
C SER A 51 10.17 -1.06 7.34
N THR A 52 9.67 -0.15 6.49
CA THR A 52 10.46 0.81 5.69
C THR A 52 11.39 0.17 4.65
N GLU A 53 11.26 -1.13 4.39
CA GLU A 53 11.96 -1.82 3.31
C GLU A 53 11.58 -1.24 1.94
N ILE A 54 12.56 -1.14 1.03
CA ILE A 54 12.38 -0.53 -0.29
C ILE A 54 12.14 -1.60 -1.36
N TYR A 55 11.12 -1.35 -2.18
CA TYR A 55 10.72 -2.16 -3.33
C TYR A 55 10.83 -1.32 -4.61
N GLU A 56 11.50 -1.86 -5.62
CA GLU A 56 11.61 -1.24 -6.94
C GLU A 56 10.39 -1.63 -7.81
N GLY A 57 9.76 -0.64 -8.41
CA GLY A 57 8.64 -0.82 -9.31
C GLY A 57 8.98 -1.63 -10.55
N ASN A 58 7.97 -2.19 -11.19
CA ASN A 58 8.06 -3.13 -12.31
C ASN A 58 8.85 -4.42 -12.01
N THR A 59 9.09 -4.72 -10.74
CA THR A 59 9.71 -5.97 -10.27
C THR A 59 8.67 -6.90 -9.67
N ASN A 60 8.82 -8.21 -9.90
CA ASN A 60 7.99 -9.22 -9.24
C ASN A 60 8.58 -9.58 -7.88
N TYR A 61 7.78 -9.46 -6.83
CA TYR A 61 8.17 -9.88 -5.48
C TYR A 61 7.25 -10.97 -4.97
N LYS A 62 7.83 -11.86 -4.16
CA LYS A 62 7.13 -12.93 -3.43
C LYS A 62 7.23 -12.61 -1.94
N LEU A 63 6.20 -12.01 -1.38
CA LEU A 63 6.22 -11.52 -0.01
C LEU A 63 5.68 -12.58 0.95
N PRO A 64 6.41 -12.95 2.01
CA PRO A 64 5.83 -13.75 3.08
C PRO A 64 4.73 -12.96 3.78
N ILE A 65 3.58 -13.59 4.02
CA ILE A 65 2.47 -12.97 4.74
C ILE A 65 2.72 -13.12 6.24
N VAL A 66 2.56 -12.02 6.97
CA VAL A 66 2.55 -11.99 8.44
C VAL A 66 1.13 -11.78 8.94
N LEU A 67 0.84 -12.17 10.19
CA LEU A 67 -0.50 -12.05 10.75
C LEU A 67 -0.83 -10.64 11.25
N GLN A 68 0.20 -9.84 11.53
CA GLN A 68 0.06 -8.54 12.19
C GLN A 68 -0.48 -7.46 11.25
N HIS A 69 -0.23 -7.59 9.95
CA HIS A 69 -0.64 -6.59 8.96
C HIS A 69 -0.76 -7.20 7.57
N ILE A 70 -1.47 -6.50 6.69
CA ILE A 70 -1.45 -6.77 5.25
C ILE A 70 -0.30 -5.97 4.59
N PRO A 71 0.17 -6.36 3.40
CA PRO A 71 1.15 -5.56 2.67
C PRO A 71 0.55 -4.22 2.22
N VAL A 72 1.22 -3.14 2.60
CA VAL A 72 0.86 -1.75 2.25
C VAL A 72 2.15 -1.02 1.86
N PHE A 73 2.12 -0.35 0.72
CA PHE A 73 3.28 0.33 0.15
C PHE A 73 3.02 1.83 0.00
N VAL A 74 4.00 2.63 0.38
CA VAL A 74 3.99 4.09 0.24
C VAL A 74 4.92 4.49 -0.89
N LYS A 75 4.47 5.36 -1.78
CA LYS A 75 5.28 5.85 -2.90
C LYS A 75 6.47 6.67 -2.38
N ALA A 76 7.62 6.57 -3.04
CA ALA A 76 8.74 7.44 -2.73
C ALA A 76 8.38 8.90 -3.00
N GLY A 77 8.65 9.77 -2.02
CA GLY A 77 8.34 11.20 -2.08
C GLY A 77 6.96 11.58 -1.50
N SER A 78 6.17 10.62 -1.02
CA SER A 78 4.89 10.92 -0.37
C SER A 78 5.07 11.66 0.95
N PHE A 79 4.13 12.57 1.24
CA PHE A 79 3.95 13.15 2.58
C PHE A 79 2.68 12.57 3.20
N VAL A 80 2.82 11.77 4.26
CA VAL A 80 1.71 11.10 4.94
C VAL A 80 1.51 11.74 6.32
N PRO A 81 0.54 12.67 6.48
CA PRO A 81 0.25 13.24 7.79
C PRO A 81 -0.43 12.18 8.67
N MET A 82 0.10 12.00 9.88
CA MET A 82 -0.44 11.11 10.89
C MET A 82 -0.69 11.89 12.19
N LEU A 83 -1.79 11.57 12.87
CA LEU A 83 -2.09 12.06 14.20
C LEU A 83 -1.90 10.94 15.21
N ASN A 84 -1.75 11.32 16.48
CA ASN A 84 -1.83 10.34 17.57
C ASN A 84 -3.25 9.78 17.67
N ASP A 85 -3.37 8.61 18.27
CA ASP A 85 -4.66 7.94 18.44
C ASP A 85 -5.65 8.79 19.26
N PHE A 86 -6.89 8.84 18.80
CA PHE A 86 -8.04 9.42 19.48
C PHE A 86 -9.27 8.53 19.28
N GLN A 87 -10.23 8.56 20.21
CA GLN A 87 -11.33 7.58 20.23
C GLN A 87 -12.47 7.96 19.28
N SER A 88 -12.64 9.24 18.98
CA SER A 88 -13.64 9.73 18.03
C SER A 88 -13.21 11.03 17.37
N MET A 89 -13.82 11.34 16.23
CA MET A 89 -13.57 12.58 15.49
C MET A 89 -13.91 13.85 16.30
N ASP A 90 -14.73 13.75 17.35
CA ASP A 90 -15.03 14.87 18.25
C ASP A 90 -13.81 15.31 19.06
N GLN A 91 -12.81 14.43 19.19
CA GLN A 91 -11.53 14.70 19.87
C GLN A 91 -10.44 15.14 18.88
N TYR A 92 -10.79 15.37 17.61
CA TYR A 92 -9.83 15.82 16.61
C TYR A 92 -9.15 17.09 17.13
N PRO A 93 -7.81 17.14 17.20
CA PRO A 93 -7.11 18.29 17.74
C PRO A 93 -7.41 19.51 16.87
N GLU A 94 -8.17 20.46 17.41
CA GLU A 94 -8.34 21.75 16.76
C GLU A 94 -6.98 22.42 16.68
N ILE A 95 -6.60 22.86 15.47
CA ILE A 95 -5.42 23.69 15.30
C ILE A 95 -5.79 25.07 15.86
N ILE A 96 -5.60 25.26 17.17
CA ILE A 96 -5.71 26.58 17.78
C ILE A 96 -4.48 27.37 17.33
N ASN A 97 -4.71 28.32 16.42
CA ASN A 97 -3.72 29.32 16.00
C ASN A 97 -3.48 30.36 17.09
#